data_AF-A0A5A9YVL0-F1
#
_entry.id   AF-A0A5A9YVL0-F1
#
_cell.length_a   1.000
_cell.length_b   1.000
_cell.length_c   1.000
_cell.angle_alpha   90.00
_cell.angle_beta   90.00
_cell.angle_gamma   90.00
#
_symmetry.space_group_name_H-M   'P 1'
#
loop_
_entity.id
_entity.type
_entity.pdbx_description
1 polymer ?
#
loop_
_entity_poly.entity_id
_entity_poly.type
_entity_poly.pdbx_seq_one_letter_code
_entity_poly.pdbx_strand_id
1 'polypeptide(L)'
;REGLENPVPFHAVDAQGRAERLLIDGAEAPAMTFWNLDVEAGVLGSAAYRQEMAERSASAIRRWLSLADLGRAGFADEQGGWRALRPADIAILVRGRAEAEAIRSALAARRLASVYLSDRDSVFDSQEAIDLLHWLRA
;
A
#
# COMPACT_ATOMS: atom_id res chain seq x y z
N ARG A 1 -32.86 -27.31 29.03
CA ARG A 1 -31.78 -26.30 28.95
C ARG A 1 -31.77 -25.80 27.52
N GLU A 2 -32.49 -24.71 27.28
CA GLU A 2 -32.54 -23.99 26.01
C GLU A 2 -31.20 -23.30 25.76
N GLY A 3 -30.68 -23.42 24.55
CA GLY A 3 -29.41 -22.84 24.12
C GLY A 3 -29.23 -22.92 22.61
N LEU A 4 -30.32 -22.78 21.85
CA LEU A 4 -30.35 -22.92 20.39
C LEU A 4 -30.50 -21.59 19.63
N GLU A 5 -30.58 -20.45 20.31
CA GLU A 5 -30.68 -19.16 19.63
C GLU A 5 -29.32 -18.48 19.55
N ASN A 6 -28.79 -18.36 18.33
CA ASN A 6 -27.67 -17.46 18.05
C ASN A 6 -28.19 -16.02 18.13
N PRO A 7 -27.78 -15.22 19.13
CA PRO A 7 -28.31 -13.86 19.34
C PRO A 7 -27.88 -12.87 18.25
N VAL A 8 -26.97 -13.27 17.34
CA VAL A 8 -26.56 -12.47 16.18
C VAL A 8 -26.57 -13.35 14.93
N PRO A 9 -27.74 -13.61 14.35
CA PRO A 9 -27.85 -14.37 13.11
C PRO A 9 -27.14 -13.61 11.98
N PHE A 10 -26.24 -14.30 11.27
CA PHE A 10 -25.65 -13.77 10.05
C PHE A 10 -26.71 -13.76 8.95
N HIS A 11 -27.09 -12.58 8.49
CA HIS A 11 -27.92 -12.41 7.32
C HIS A 11 -27.01 -12.19 6.12
N ALA A 12 -26.97 -13.16 5.21
CA ALA A 12 -26.26 -13.01 3.96
C ALA A 12 -26.86 -11.85 3.17
N VAL A 13 -26.02 -10.93 2.73
CA VAL A 13 -26.37 -9.82 1.84
C VAL A 13 -25.58 -9.96 0.56
N ASP A 14 -26.18 -9.57 -0.55
CA ASP A 14 -25.45 -9.50 -1.81
C ASP A 14 -24.42 -8.37 -1.74
N ALA A 15 -23.21 -8.65 -2.21
CA ALA A 15 -22.15 -7.66 -2.27
C ALA A 15 -22.40 -6.72 -3.45
N GLN A 16 -22.54 -5.42 -3.18
CA GLN A 16 -22.45 -4.42 -4.24
C GLN A 16 -20.98 -4.25 -4.63
N GLY A 17 -20.60 -4.88 -5.74
CA GLY A 17 -19.23 -4.82 -6.28
C GLY A 17 -18.84 -3.42 -6.75
N ARG A 18 -17.60 -3.30 -7.25
CA ARG A 18 -17.14 -2.08 -7.94
C ARG A 18 -17.48 -2.20 -9.42
N ALA A 19 -18.00 -1.12 -10.01
CA ALA A 19 -18.27 -1.05 -11.45
C ALA A 19 -16.98 -1.02 -12.31
N GLU A 20 -15.83 -0.70 -11.70
CA GLU A 20 -14.53 -0.70 -12.35
C GLU A 20 -13.74 -1.97 -11.99
N ARG A 21 -13.10 -2.60 -12.98
CA ARG A 21 -12.19 -3.73 -12.81
C ARG A 21 -10.75 -3.30 -13.04
N LEU A 22 -9.85 -3.67 -12.14
CA LEU A 22 -8.41 -3.42 -12.29
C LEU A 22 -7.82 -4.47 -13.24
N LEU A 23 -7.32 -4.02 -14.39
CA LEU A 23 -6.55 -4.85 -15.32
C LEU A 23 -5.06 -4.52 -15.18
N ILE A 24 -4.23 -5.54 -14.99
CA ILE A 24 -2.77 -5.46 -15.00
C ILE A 24 -2.26 -6.35 -16.11
N ASP A 25 -1.67 -5.75 -17.12
CA ASP A 25 -1.14 -6.41 -18.30
C ASP A 25 -2.19 -7.26 -19.05
N GLY A 26 -3.39 -6.71 -19.19
CA GLY A 26 -4.52 -7.38 -19.86
C GLY A 26 -5.22 -8.46 -19.03
N ALA A 27 -4.69 -8.81 -17.86
CA ALA A 27 -5.32 -9.74 -16.93
C ALA A 27 -6.05 -8.99 -15.81
N GLU A 28 -7.22 -9.47 -15.41
CA GLU A 28 -7.91 -8.95 -14.23
C GLU A 28 -7.11 -9.27 -12.97
N ALA A 29 -6.82 -8.24 -12.17
CA ALA A 29 -6.07 -8.40 -10.95
C ALA A 29 -6.89 -9.23 -9.95
N PRO A 30 -6.28 -10.22 -9.26
CA PRO A 30 -6.98 -10.97 -8.23
C PRO A 30 -7.40 -10.03 -7.09
N ALA A 31 -8.56 -10.30 -6.50
CA ALA A 31 -9.10 -9.49 -5.40
C ALA A 31 -8.14 -9.40 -4.20
N MET A 32 -7.33 -10.44 -3.98
CA MET A 32 -6.32 -10.48 -2.94
C MET A 32 -5.11 -11.28 -3.42
N THR A 33 -3.92 -10.76 -3.15
CA THR A 33 -2.65 -11.45 -3.42
C THR A 33 -1.88 -11.58 -2.12
N PHE A 34 -1.51 -12.79 -1.75
CA PHE A 34 -0.57 -13.04 -0.66
C PHE A 34 0.82 -13.24 -1.21
N TRP A 35 1.79 -12.52 -0.66
CA TRP A 35 3.19 -12.76 -0.95
C TRP A 35 3.86 -13.41 0.24
N ASN A 36 4.43 -14.58 0.01
CA ASN A 36 5.28 -15.25 0.95
C ASN A 36 6.73 -15.04 0.56
N LEU A 37 7.60 -14.87 1.56
CA LEU A 37 9.04 -14.92 1.35
C LEU A 37 9.49 -16.33 1.72
N ASP A 38 9.86 -17.11 0.70
CA ASP A 38 10.48 -18.41 0.95
C ASP A 38 11.91 -18.19 1.43
N VAL A 39 12.20 -18.68 2.64
CA VAL A 39 13.52 -18.60 3.26
C VAL A 39 14.11 -20.00 3.26
N GLU A 40 15.01 -20.27 2.32
CA GLU A 40 15.66 -21.59 2.18
C GLU A 40 16.60 -21.92 3.35
N ALA A 41 17.12 -20.90 4.06
CA ALA A 41 18.12 -21.05 5.12
C ALA A 41 17.67 -20.36 6.43
N GLY A 42 16.83 -21.04 7.22
CA GLY A 42 16.57 -20.70 8.62
C GLY A 42 15.56 -19.57 8.87
N VAL A 43 15.50 -19.12 10.12
CA VAL A 43 14.57 -18.06 10.56
C VAL A 43 15.13 -16.70 10.17
N LEU A 44 14.39 -15.96 9.34
CA LEU A 44 14.75 -14.60 8.99
C LEU A 44 14.37 -13.65 10.15
N GLY A 45 15.31 -12.78 10.53
CA GLY A 45 15.04 -11.72 11.49
C GLY A 45 13.98 -10.75 10.98
N SER A 46 13.15 -10.22 11.88
CA SER A 46 12.01 -9.36 11.52
C SER A 46 12.41 -8.10 10.74
N ALA A 47 13.59 -7.53 11.01
CA ALA A 47 14.13 -6.39 10.28
C ALA A 47 14.50 -6.75 8.83
N ALA A 48 15.19 -7.88 8.64
CA ALA A 48 15.59 -8.35 7.31
C ALA A 48 14.35 -8.74 6.47
N TYR A 49 13.39 -9.43 7.09
CA TYR A 49 12.10 -9.74 6.44
C TYR A 49 11.39 -8.47 5.97
N ARG A 50 11.30 -7.46 6.83
CA ARG A 50 10.64 -6.21 6.51
C ARG A 50 11.31 -5.48 5.35
N GLN A 51 12.65 -5.42 5.35
CA GLN A 51 13.40 -4.79 4.26
C GLN A 51 13.14 -5.51 2.94
N GLU A 52 13.25 -6.84 2.92
CA GLU A 52 13.02 -7.64 1.71
C GLU A 52 11.60 -7.48 1.17
N MET A 53 10.60 -7.52 2.05
CA MET A 53 9.20 -7.32 1.65
C MET A 53 8.94 -5.90 1.16
N ALA A 54 9.59 -4.88 1.75
CA ALA A 54 9.49 -3.51 1.27
C ALA A 54 10.08 -3.35 -0.15
N GLU A 55 11.24 -3.96 -0.42
CA GLU A 55 11.86 -3.96 -1.75
C GLU A 55 10.98 -4.63 -2.81
N ARG A 56 10.40 -5.79 -2.49
CA ARG A 56 9.47 -6.49 -3.39
C ARG A 56 8.21 -5.69 -3.64
N SER A 57 7.66 -5.07 -2.60
CA SER A 57 6.44 -4.25 -2.68
C SER A 57 6.66 -3.03 -3.58
N ALA A 58 7.75 -2.30 -3.35
CA ALA A 58 8.12 -1.16 -4.16
C ALA A 58 8.39 -1.56 -5.62
N SER A 59 8.96 -2.73 -5.87
CA SER A 59 9.22 -3.24 -7.21
C SER A 59 7.93 -3.56 -7.98
N ALA A 60 6.94 -4.19 -7.34
CA ALA A 60 5.66 -4.43 -8.02
C ALA A 60 4.89 -3.14 -8.27
N ILE A 61 4.86 -2.22 -7.31
CA ILE A 61 4.24 -0.90 -7.50
C ILE A 61 4.88 -0.19 -8.69
N ARG A 62 6.22 -0.16 -8.77
CA ARG A 62 6.91 0.42 -9.94
C ARG A 62 6.50 -0.28 -11.23
N ARG A 63 6.45 -1.62 -11.23
CA ARG A 63 6.03 -2.40 -12.40
C ARG A 63 4.61 -2.04 -12.84
N TRP A 64 3.65 -1.97 -11.92
CA TRP A 64 2.27 -1.61 -12.24
C TRP A 64 2.18 -0.20 -12.83
N LEU A 65 2.88 0.77 -12.23
CA LEU A 65 2.91 2.14 -12.74
C LEU A 65 3.60 2.23 -14.11
N SER A 66 4.70 1.50 -14.33
CA SER A 66 5.32 1.42 -15.67
C SER A 66 4.38 0.82 -16.71
N LEU A 67 3.60 -0.21 -16.34
CA LEU A 67 2.59 -0.77 -17.24
C LEU A 67 1.47 0.24 -17.50
N ALA A 68 1.12 1.06 -16.51
CA ALA A 68 0.12 2.10 -16.67
C ALA A 68 0.58 3.20 -17.64
N ASP A 69 1.85 3.61 -17.56
CA ASP A 69 2.49 4.53 -18.51
C ASP A 69 2.42 3.99 -19.96
N LEU A 70 2.44 2.66 -20.12
CA LEU A 70 2.30 1.97 -21.40
C LEU A 70 0.84 1.67 -21.79
N GLY A 71 -0.15 2.12 -21.02
CA GLY A 71 -1.57 1.83 -21.25
C GLY A 71 -1.98 0.37 -21.00
N ARG A 72 -1.13 -0.41 -20.31
CA ARG A 72 -1.32 -1.84 -20.02
C ARG A 72 -1.78 -2.11 -18.59
N ALA A 73 -1.86 -1.11 -17.73
CA ALA A 73 -2.44 -1.22 -16.40
C ALA A 73 -3.41 -0.08 -16.11
N GLY A 74 -4.61 -0.41 -15.64
CA GLY A 74 -5.67 0.56 -15.44
C GLY A 74 -7.01 -0.05 -15.06
N PHE A 75 -7.99 0.82 -14.91
CA PHE A 75 -9.37 0.48 -14.58
C PHE A 75 -10.22 0.49 -15.86
N ALA A 76 -10.92 -0.62 -16.09
CA ALA A 76 -11.94 -0.72 -17.12
C ALA A 76 -13.33 -0.68 -16.47
N ASP A 77 -14.23 0.16 -16.99
CA ASP A 77 -15.63 0.16 -16.57
C ASP A 77 -16.49 -0.80 -17.42
N GLU A 78 -17.75 -1.00 -17.02
CA GLU A 78 -18.70 -1.85 -17.75
C GLU A 78 -19.15 -1.25 -19.09
N GLN A 79 -18.98 0.06 -19.28
CA GLN A 79 -19.36 0.81 -20.47
C GLN A 79 -18.23 0.91 -21.51
N GLY A 80 -17.08 0.29 -21.25
CA GLY A 80 -15.91 0.27 -22.12
C GLY A 80 -14.95 1.45 -21.95
N GLY A 81 -15.14 2.29 -20.94
CA GLY A 81 -14.20 3.32 -20.54
C GLY A 81 -12.93 2.76 -19.92
N TRP A 82 -11.83 3.49 -20.11
CA TRP A 82 -10.50 3.11 -19.66
C TRP A 82 -9.82 4.27 -18.96
N ARG A 83 -9.20 3.96 -17.82
CA ARG A 83 -8.45 4.92 -17.02
C ARG A 83 -7.16 4.29 -16.51
N ALA A 84 -6.01 4.81 -16.95
CA ALA A 84 -4.72 4.32 -16.50
C ALA A 84 -4.59 4.35 -14.96
N LEU A 85 -3.91 3.36 -14.40
CA LEU A 85 -3.59 3.30 -12.96
C LEU A 85 -2.65 4.46 -12.61
N ARG A 86 -2.98 5.23 -11.58
CA ARG A 86 -2.18 6.37 -11.11
C ARG A 86 -1.64 6.12 -9.72
N PRO A 87 -0.57 6.80 -9.29
CA PRO A 87 -0.08 6.70 -7.92
C PRO A 87 -1.15 6.97 -6.85
N ALA A 88 -2.10 7.88 -7.13
CA ALA A 88 -3.22 8.19 -6.24
C ALA A 88 -4.23 7.04 -6.05
N ASP A 89 -4.21 6.04 -6.94
CA ASP A 89 -5.05 4.84 -6.81
C ASP A 89 -4.40 3.77 -5.89
N ILE A 90 -3.20 4.03 -5.35
CA ILE A 90 -2.44 3.07 -4.52
C ILE A 90 -2.34 3.60 -3.08
N ALA A 91 -2.84 2.82 -2.13
CA ALA A 91 -2.66 3.04 -0.69
C ALA A 91 -1.85 1.90 -0.08
N ILE A 92 -0.92 2.24 0.80
CA ILE A 92 -0.07 1.25 1.49
C ILE A 92 -0.41 1.28 2.97
N LEU A 93 -0.95 0.17 3.47
CA LEU A 93 -1.27 -0.02 4.87
C LEU A 93 -0.07 -0.66 5.57
N VAL A 94 0.36 -0.06 6.67
CA VAL A 94 1.45 -0.55 7.52
C VAL A 94 1.02 -0.59 8.98
N ARG A 95 1.66 -1.44 9.78
CA ARG A 95 1.38 -1.53 11.22
C ARG A 95 2.00 -0.39 12.03
N GLY A 96 3.10 0.19 11.55
CA GLY A 96 3.78 1.25 12.28
C GLY A 96 4.88 1.95 11.49
N ARG A 97 5.51 2.94 12.14
CA ARG A 97 6.48 3.85 11.52
C ARG A 97 7.67 3.12 10.88
N ALA A 98 8.17 2.08 11.52
CA ALA A 98 9.35 1.39 11.02
C ALA A 98 9.07 0.49 9.79
N GLU A 99 7.79 0.17 9.50
CA GLU A 99 7.37 -0.43 8.22
C GLU A 99 7.14 0.65 7.16
N ALA A 100 6.52 1.78 7.55
CA ALA A 100 6.37 2.93 6.68
C ALA A 100 7.72 3.40 6.14
N GLU A 101 8.73 3.53 7.00
CA GLU A 101 10.06 4.00 6.64
C GLU A 101 10.75 3.06 5.65
N ALA A 102 10.68 1.74 5.90
CA ALA A 102 11.25 0.74 5.00
C ALA A 102 10.63 0.82 3.60
N ILE A 103 9.29 0.91 3.52
CA ILE A 103 8.59 1.03 2.23
C ILE A 103 8.88 2.38 1.56
N ARG A 104 8.88 3.49 2.30
CA ARG A 104 9.22 4.82 1.77
C ARG A 104 10.62 4.84 1.18
N SER A 105 11.60 4.30 1.89
CA SER A 105 12.98 4.18 1.42
C SER A 105 13.05 3.35 0.13
N ALA A 106 12.39 2.19 0.07
CA ALA A 106 12.36 1.34 -1.12
C ALA A 106 11.66 2.00 -2.32
N LEU A 107 10.58 2.78 -2.10
CA LEU A 107 9.90 3.56 -3.13
C LEU A 107 10.77 4.73 -3.62
N ALA A 108 11.42 5.46 -2.71
CA ALA A 108 12.30 6.57 -3.03
C ALA A 108 13.51 6.11 -3.87
N ALA A 109 14.10 4.96 -3.55
CA ALA A 109 15.17 4.34 -4.34
C ALA A 109 14.73 4.07 -5.81
N ARG A 110 13.43 3.89 -6.04
CA ARG A 110 12.82 3.70 -7.38
C ARG A 110 12.22 4.99 -7.96
N ARG A 111 12.50 6.15 -7.35
CA ARG A 111 11.99 7.48 -7.72
C ARG A 111 10.46 7.56 -7.70
N LEU A 112 9.81 6.78 -6.83
CA LEU A 112 8.38 6.87 -6.59
C LEU A 112 8.13 7.76 -5.37
N ALA A 113 7.39 8.85 -5.60
CA ALA A 113 6.95 9.72 -4.52
C ALA A 113 5.96 8.98 -3.61
N SER A 114 6.11 9.16 -2.30
CA SER A 114 5.21 8.60 -1.30
C SER A 114 5.01 9.58 -0.14
N VAL A 115 3.80 9.58 0.41
CA VAL A 115 3.44 10.34 1.61
C VAL A 115 3.02 9.37 2.70
N TYR A 116 3.43 9.64 3.94
CA TYR A 116 3.02 8.89 5.11
C TYR A 116 2.10 9.78 5.90
N LEU A 117 0.82 9.42 5.92
CA LEU A 117 -0.22 10.11 6.65
C LEU A 117 -0.42 9.34 7.95
N SER A 118 0.39 9.63 8.95
CA SER A 118 0.08 9.30 10.34
C SER A 118 0.25 10.55 11.18
N ASP A 119 -0.77 10.90 11.95
CA ASP A 119 -0.91 12.12 12.78
C ASP A 119 0.15 12.28 13.90
N ARG A 120 1.30 11.60 13.81
CA ARG A 120 2.29 11.52 14.89
C ARG A 120 3.68 12.02 14.56
N ASP A 121 3.92 12.54 13.36
CA ASP A 121 5.17 13.26 13.10
C ASP A 121 5.01 14.69 13.62
N SER A 122 5.61 14.95 14.80
CA SER A 122 5.66 16.26 15.42
C SER A 122 6.37 17.24 14.50
N VAL A 123 5.71 18.34 14.13
CA VAL A 123 6.33 19.44 13.37
C VAL A 123 7.55 20.00 14.11
N PHE A 124 7.61 19.88 15.45
CA PHE A 124 8.74 20.35 16.25
C PHE A 124 10.00 19.51 16.10
N ASP A 125 9.91 18.28 15.57
CA ASP A 125 11.07 17.42 15.34
C ASP A 125 11.68 17.63 13.93
N SER A 126 11.16 18.60 13.17
CA SER A 126 11.66 18.96 11.85
C SER A 126 12.93 19.83 11.94
N GLN A 127 13.79 19.73 10.92
CA GLN A 127 14.97 20.59 10.83
C GLN A 127 14.57 22.06 10.73
N GLU A 128 13.47 22.34 10.04
CA GLU A 128 12.86 23.65 9.88
C GLU A 128 12.44 24.25 11.23
N ALA A 129 11.94 23.44 12.16
CA ALA A 129 11.60 23.91 13.51
C ALA A 129 12.83 24.30 14.34
N ILE A 130 13.96 23.59 14.16
CA ILE A 130 15.25 23.94 14.79
C ILE A 130 15.74 25.28 14.25
N ASP A 131 15.66 25.48 12.94
CA ASP A 131 16.12 26.72 12.29
C ASP A 131 15.27 27.93 12.70
N LEU A 132 13.95 27.76 12.79
CA LEU A 132 13.04 28.79 13.31
C LEU A 132 13.33 29.13 14.78
N LEU A 133 13.66 28.12 15.61
CA LEU A 133 14.03 28.35 17.00
C LEU A 133 15.33 29.15 17.13
N HIS A 134 16.31 28.93 16.25
CA HIS A 134 17.53 29.73 16.22
C HIS A 134 17.24 31.20 15.87
N TRP A 135 16.34 31.46 14.92
CA TRP A 135 15.94 32.83 14.56
C TRP A 135 15.18 33.54 15.68
N LEU A 136 14.29 32.83 16.38
CA LEU A 136 13.51 33.41 17.49
C LEU A 136 14.35 33.71 18.75
N ARG A 137 15.56 33.16 18.85
CA ARG A 137 16.48 33.37 19.99
C ARG A 137 17.57 34.42 19.73
N ALA A 138 17.71 34.90 18.49
CA ALA A 138 18.67 35.95 18.11
C ALA A 138 18.05 37.34 18.27
#